data_AF-U2PUV4-F1
#
_entry.id   AF-U2PUV4-F1
#
_cell.length_a   1.000
_cell.length_b   1.000
_cell.length_c   1.000
_cell.angle_alpha   90.00
_cell.angle_beta   90.00
_cell.angle_gamma   90.00
#
_symmetry.space_group_name_H-M   'P 1'
#
loop_
_entity.id
_entity.type
_entity.pdbx_description
1 polymer ?
#
loop_
_entity_poly.entity_id
_entity_poly.type
_entity_poly.pdbx_seq_one_letter_code
_entity_poly.pdbx_strand_id
1 'polypeptide(L)'
;MKWDNGNKNNEKIGFEQILDEEKEKGHRERLRQRFLSTGSKGFTDCEILELLLTYIVTRKNCRGIANELLRKYQDLYTILKQSGEELQKNKYMTERAVVFFKLLFEIIENELYKKVCNERIVLSSNLKLLKYLEFSLLNRDIEVFKVLFLNTQNELLKEEELFFGTIDRSTVYIRELVKKILEYNAKGVILVHNHPSGSLKPSESDILLTRKLKEVFENIEIRLLDHLIISEKGHFSFLEGGIL
;
A
#
# COMPACT_ATOMS: atom_id res chain seq x y z
N MET A 1 35.56 -38.01 42.71
CA MET A 1 35.14 -38.27 41.31
C MET A 1 33.81 -37.57 41.09
N LYS A 2 33.80 -36.39 40.46
CA LYS A 2 32.58 -35.71 40.01
C LYS A 2 32.49 -35.91 38.50
N TRP A 3 31.39 -36.52 38.04
CA TRP A 3 31.11 -36.74 36.63
C TRP A 3 30.58 -35.45 35.97
N ASP A 4 31.13 -35.15 34.79
CA ASP A 4 30.72 -34.07 33.91
C ASP A 4 29.28 -34.26 33.38
N ASN A 5 28.41 -33.31 33.71
CA ASN A 5 27.03 -33.21 33.18
C ASN A 5 26.91 -32.16 32.06
N GLY A 6 28.03 -31.72 31.47
CA GLY A 6 28.06 -30.64 30.48
C GLY A 6 27.68 -31.01 29.04
N ASN A 7 27.61 -32.30 28.70
CA ASN A 7 27.55 -32.72 27.28
C ASN A 7 26.13 -33.00 26.73
N LYS A 8 25.11 -33.13 27.58
CA LYS A 8 23.76 -33.55 27.12
C LYS A 8 22.90 -32.44 26.52
N ASN A 9 23.19 -31.16 26.81
CA ASN A 9 22.40 -30.03 26.28
C ASN A 9 22.85 -29.60 24.88
N ASN A 10 24.15 -29.67 24.56
CA ASN A 10 24.64 -29.34 23.21
C ASN A 10 24.25 -30.40 22.17
N GLU A 11 24.17 -31.67 22.55
CA GLU A 11 23.71 -32.74 21.66
C GLU A 11 22.21 -32.58 21.32
N LYS A 12 21.35 -32.22 22.29
CA LYS A 12 19.91 -31.99 22.02
C LYS A 12 19.66 -30.82 21.06
N ILE A 13 20.38 -29.71 21.21
CA ILE A 13 20.26 -28.54 20.32
C ILE A 13 20.73 -28.87 18.90
N GLY A 14 21.79 -29.68 18.76
CA GLY A 14 22.27 -30.17 17.47
C GLY A 14 21.28 -31.12 16.79
N PHE A 15 20.64 -32.03 17.54
CA PHE A 15 19.66 -32.97 17.01
C PHE A 15 18.35 -32.30 16.57
N GLU A 16 17.84 -31.30 17.29
CA GLU A 16 16.66 -30.53 16.85
C GLU A 16 16.94 -29.71 15.58
N GLN A 17 18.15 -29.12 15.45
CA GLN A 17 18.57 -28.43 14.24
C GLN A 17 18.71 -29.38 13.04
N ILE A 18 19.25 -30.58 13.23
CA ILE A 18 19.40 -31.59 12.18
C ILE A 18 18.02 -32.12 11.73
N LEU A 19 17.08 -32.33 12.65
CA LEU A 19 15.71 -32.78 12.34
C LEU A 19 14.89 -31.72 11.58
N ASP A 20 15.10 -30.43 11.87
CA ASP A 20 14.51 -29.33 11.10
C ASP A 20 15.15 -29.21 9.70
N GLU A 21 16.47 -29.37 9.58
CA GLU A 21 17.18 -29.39 8.30
C GLU A 21 16.76 -30.58 7.40
N GLU A 22 16.46 -31.75 7.97
CA GLU A 22 15.96 -32.90 7.23
C GLU A 22 14.50 -32.73 6.77
N LYS A 23 13.63 -32.07 7.55
CA LYS A 23 12.27 -31.71 7.12
C LYS A 23 12.27 -30.64 6.02
N GLU A 24 13.25 -29.74 6.04
CA GLU A 24 13.44 -28.72 5.01
C GLU A 24 13.88 -29.30 3.65
N LYS A 25 14.48 -30.51 3.62
CA LYS A 25 14.85 -31.17 2.35
C LYS A 25 13.60 -31.38 1.49
N GLY A 26 13.61 -30.72 0.33
CA GLY A 26 12.51 -30.73 -0.63
C GLY A 26 11.28 -29.91 -0.22
N HIS A 27 11.25 -29.27 0.96
CA HIS A 27 10.11 -28.44 1.38
C HIS A 27 9.87 -27.28 0.42
N ARG A 28 10.95 -26.58 0.04
CA ARG A 28 10.90 -25.49 -0.95
C ARG A 28 10.37 -25.96 -2.30
N GLU A 29 10.76 -27.17 -2.72
CA GLU A 29 10.27 -27.78 -3.96
C GLU A 29 8.78 -28.12 -3.86
N ARG A 30 8.36 -28.77 -2.77
CA ARG A 30 6.96 -29.11 -2.52
C ARG A 30 6.07 -27.86 -2.49
N LEU A 31 6.52 -26.77 -1.86
CA LEU A 31 5.81 -25.49 -1.87
C LEU A 31 5.65 -24.93 -3.28
N ARG A 32 6.71 -24.93 -4.09
CA ARG A 32 6.65 -24.49 -5.49
C ARG A 32 5.69 -25.35 -6.32
N GLN A 33 5.79 -26.67 -6.23
CA GLN A 33 4.91 -27.59 -6.95
C GLN A 33 3.44 -27.43 -6.55
N ARG A 34 3.17 -27.23 -5.25
CA ARG A 34 1.80 -26.96 -4.78
C ARG A 34 1.27 -25.62 -5.31
N PHE A 35 2.12 -24.58 -5.37
CA PHE A 35 1.71 -23.30 -5.94
C PHE A 35 1.37 -23.43 -7.43
N LEU A 36 2.14 -24.22 -8.19
CA LEU A 36 1.84 -24.50 -9.61
C LEU A 36 0.52 -25.25 -9.80
N SER A 37 0.13 -26.13 -8.87
CA SER A 37 -1.11 -26.90 -8.99
C SER A 37 -2.36 -26.16 -8.51
N THR A 38 -2.28 -25.41 -7.40
CA THR A 38 -3.46 -24.78 -6.79
C THR A 38 -3.53 -23.27 -6.97
N GLY A 39 -2.43 -22.64 -7.41
CA GLY A 39 -2.24 -21.19 -7.30
C GLY A 39 -2.34 -20.70 -5.85
N SER A 40 -2.60 -19.41 -5.67
CA SER A 40 -2.74 -18.79 -4.35
C SER A 40 -3.95 -19.27 -3.55
N LYS A 41 -4.98 -19.85 -4.19
CA LYS A 41 -6.20 -20.33 -3.52
C LYS A 41 -5.95 -21.47 -2.53
N GLY A 42 -4.86 -22.22 -2.70
CA GLY A 42 -4.47 -23.32 -1.81
C GLY A 42 -3.47 -22.93 -0.73
N PHE A 43 -3.26 -21.63 -0.50
CA PHE A 43 -2.22 -21.12 0.39
C PHE A 43 -2.80 -20.13 1.40
N THR A 44 -2.27 -20.19 2.61
CA THR A 44 -2.42 -19.11 3.59
C THR A 44 -1.44 -17.97 3.29
N ASP A 45 -1.71 -16.77 3.82
CA ASP A 45 -0.79 -15.62 3.70
C ASP A 45 0.62 -15.95 4.20
N CYS A 46 0.71 -16.73 5.28
CA CYS A 46 2.00 -17.22 5.80
C CYS A 46 2.74 -18.08 4.79
N GLU A 47 2.06 -19.01 4.12
CA GLU A 47 2.68 -19.88 3.12
C GLU A 47 3.02 -19.12 1.82
N ILE A 48 2.23 -18.11 1.45
CA ILE A 48 2.56 -17.20 0.33
C ILE A 48 3.84 -16.44 0.64
N LEU A 49 3.92 -15.84 1.84
CA LEU A 49 5.10 -15.10 2.26
C LEU A 49 6.32 -16.00 2.41
N GLU A 50 6.14 -17.20 2.97
CA GLU A 50 7.18 -18.21 3.06
C GLU A 50 7.74 -18.54 1.68
N LEU A 51 6.85 -18.86 0.72
CA LEU A 51 7.25 -19.17 -0.65
C LEU A 51 8.02 -18.01 -1.27
N LEU A 52 7.51 -16.78 -1.13
CA LEU A 52 8.17 -15.56 -1.62
C LEU A 52 9.58 -15.39 -1.02
N LEU A 53 9.71 -15.56 0.30
CA LEU A 53 10.98 -15.50 1.01
C LEU A 53 11.95 -16.59 0.56
N THR A 54 11.47 -17.74 0.08
CA THR A 54 12.38 -18.81 -0.36
C THR A 54 13.22 -18.45 -1.60
N TYR A 55 12.82 -17.45 -2.37
CA TYR A 55 13.55 -16.97 -3.54
C TYR A 55 14.67 -15.99 -3.19
N ILE A 56 14.59 -15.35 -2.02
CA ILE A 56 15.52 -14.29 -1.59
C ILE A 56 16.34 -14.68 -0.36
N VAL A 57 15.78 -15.49 0.55
CA VAL A 57 16.44 -15.98 1.76
C VAL A 57 16.85 -17.45 1.55
N THR A 58 18.15 -17.69 1.45
CA THR A 58 18.71 -19.03 1.23
C THR A 58 19.09 -19.72 2.54
N ARG A 59 18.86 -21.04 2.62
CA ARG A 59 19.31 -21.92 3.74
C ARG A 59 18.88 -21.43 5.14
N LYS A 60 17.66 -20.91 5.25
CA LYS A 60 17.02 -20.50 6.51
C LYS A 60 15.57 -20.95 6.51
N ASN A 61 15.02 -21.04 7.73
CA ASN A 61 13.60 -21.30 7.97
C ASN A 61 12.76 -20.07 7.55
N CYS A 62 12.32 -20.06 6.30
CA CYS A 62 11.50 -18.99 5.71
C CYS A 62 10.13 -18.90 6.38
N ARG A 63 9.59 -20.02 6.90
CA ARG A 63 8.32 -20.03 7.64
C ARG A 63 8.41 -19.25 8.94
N GLY A 64 9.52 -19.38 9.65
CA GLY A 64 9.79 -18.62 10.88
C GLY A 64 9.79 -17.12 10.61
N ILE A 65 10.46 -16.69 9.53
CA ILE A 65 10.52 -15.28 9.12
C ILE A 65 9.13 -14.79 8.71
N ALA A 66 8.37 -15.57 7.92
CA ALA A 66 7.01 -15.23 7.51
C ALA A 66 6.09 -15.00 8.72
N ASN A 67 6.13 -15.91 9.70
CA ASN A 67 5.36 -15.79 10.95
C ASN A 67 5.77 -14.56 11.76
N GLU A 68 7.07 -14.25 11.85
CA GLU A 68 7.55 -13.06 12.57
C GLU A 68 7.01 -11.77 11.93
N LEU A 69 7.11 -11.67 10.59
CA LEU A 69 6.63 -10.52 9.84
C LEU A 69 5.10 -10.38 9.95
N LEU A 70 4.34 -11.45 9.74
CA LEU A 70 2.88 -11.42 9.86
C LEU A 70 2.40 -11.15 11.28
N ARG A 71 3.11 -11.63 12.30
CA ARG A 71 2.77 -11.28 13.69
C ARG A 71 2.94 -9.78 13.96
N LYS A 72 3.94 -9.15 13.34
CA LYS A 72 4.24 -7.73 13.53
C LYS A 72 3.35 -6.82 12.70
N TYR A 73 3.11 -7.17 11.44
CA TYR A 73 2.47 -6.32 10.43
C TYR A 73 1.08 -6.82 10.00
N GLN A 74 0.60 -7.92 10.58
CA GLN A 74 -0.73 -8.53 10.39
C GLN A 74 -0.96 -9.21 9.04
N ASP A 75 -0.76 -8.51 7.92
CA ASP A 75 -1.11 -8.99 6.58
C ASP A 75 -0.03 -8.70 5.53
N LEU A 76 -0.14 -9.33 4.35
CA LEU A 76 0.83 -9.21 3.26
C LEU A 76 0.94 -7.80 2.69
N TYR A 77 -0.18 -7.10 2.56
CA TYR A 77 -0.22 -5.76 2.00
C TYR A 77 0.54 -4.78 2.91
N THR A 78 0.28 -4.85 4.22
CA THR A 78 0.93 -4.06 5.25
C THR A 78 2.44 -4.33 5.31
N ILE A 79 2.87 -5.58 5.11
CA ILE A 79 4.29 -5.96 5.02
C ILE A 79 4.98 -5.31 3.81
N LEU A 80 4.42 -5.46 2.61
CA LEU A 80 5.05 -4.97 1.37
C LEU A 80 5.17 -3.42 1.36
N LYS A 81 4.26 -2.75 2.07
CA LYS A 81 4.26 -1.28 2.17
C LYS A 81 5.31 -0.72 3.13
N GLN A 82 5.75 -1.46 4.15
CA GLN A 82 6.73 -0.98 5.16
C GLN A 82 7.99 -0.36 4.55
N SER A 83 8.54 0.69 5.16
CA SER A 83 9.78 1.30 4.66
C SER A 83 10.94 0.30 4.62
N GLY A 84 11.93 0.56 3.77
CA GLY A 84 13.10 -0.31 3.70
C GLY A 84 13.83 -0.40 5.03
N GLU A 85 13.98 0.73 5.73
CA GLU A 85 14.58 0.81 7.06
C GLU A 85 13.82 -0.03 8.10
N GLU A 86 12.49 0.00 8.05
CA GLU A 86 11.64 -0.73 8.97
C GLU A 86 11.73 -2.24 8.75
N LEU A 87 11.70 -2.69 7.48
CA LEU A 87 11.88 -4.09 7.13
C LEU A 87 13.27 -4.60 7.54
N GLN A 88 14.31 -3.79 7.33
CA GLN A 88 15.70 -4.13 7.67
C GLN A 88 15.96 -4.31 9.18
N LYS A 89 15.03 -3.89 10.06
CA LYS A 89 15.09 -4.25 11.49
C LYS A 89 15.03 -5.76 11.71
N ASN A 90 14.43 -6.51 10.78
CA ASN A 90 14.56 -7.96 10.75
C ASN A 90 15.87 -8.35 10.05
N LYS A 91 16.75 -9.06 10.77
CA LYS A 91 18.09 -9.44 10.27
C LYS A 91 18.09 -10.29 8.98
N TYR A 92 16.96 -10.88 8.61
CA TYR A 92 16.82 -11.67 7.36
C TYR A 92 16.30 -10.83 6.18
N MET A 93 15.77 -9.64 6.45
CA MET A 93 15.36 -8.66 5.44
C MET A 93 16.57 -7.83 4.99
N THR A 94 17.47 -8.48 4.27
CA THR A 94 18.63 -7.82 3.62
C THR A 94 18.15 -6.76 2.62
N GLU A 95 19.06 -5.87 2.19
CA GLU A 95 18.80 -4.93 1.09
C GLU A 95 18.16 -5.63 -0.13
N ARG A 96 18.64 -6.81 -0.52
CA ARG A 96 18.07 -7.59 -1.63
C ARG A 96 16.62 -7.99 -1.40
N ALA A 97 16.30 -8.45 -0.19
CA ALA A 97 14.94 -8.83 0.18
C ALA A 97 14.00 -7.61 0.16
N VAL A 98 14.48 -6.48 0.68
CA VAL A 98 13.75 -5.21 0.71
C VAL A 98 13.49 -4.71 -0.71
N VAL A 99 14.52 -4.63 -1.56
CA VAL A 99 14.37 -4.21 -2.96
C VAL A 99 13.40 -5.12 -3.71
N PHE A 100 13.47 -6.44 -3.48
CA PHE A 100 12.54 -7.38 -4.08
C PHE A 100 11.08 -7.12 -3.68
N PHE A 101 10.82 -6.85 -2.39
CA PHE A 101 9.47 -6.51 -1.92
C PHE A 101 8.99 -5.18 -2.47
N LYS A 102 9.88 -4.18 -2.53
CA LYS A 102 9.57 -2.87 -3.12
C LYS A 102 9.25 -2.95 -4.60
N LEU A 103 10.02 -3.72 -5.36
CA LEU A 103 9.75 -3.95 -6.77
C LEU A 103 8.40 -4.64 -6.98
N LEU A 104 8.09 -5.66 -6.17
CA LEU A 104 6.79 -6.36 -6.25
C LEU A 104 5.63 -5.40 -5.98
N PHE A 105 5.75 -4.57 -4.95
CA PHE A 105 4.72 -3.59 -4.58
C PHE A 105 4.53 -2.53 -5.68
N GLU A 106 5.64 -1.98 -6.20
CA GLU A 106 5.64 -1.00 -7.30
C GLU A 106 4.98 -1.56 -8.57
N ILE A 107 5.26 -2.82 -8.93
CA ILE A 107 4.62 -3.48 -10.07
C ILE A 107 3.11 -3.56 -9.85
N ILE A 108 2.66 -3.97 -8.66
CA ILE A 108 1.22 -4.08 -8.35
C ILE A 108 0.56 -2.69 -8.43
N GLU A 109 1.16 -1.66 -7.82
CA GLU A 109 0.63 -0.30 -7.86
C GLU A 109 0.53 0.22 -9.29
N ASN A 110 1.58 0.03 -10.09
CA ASN A 110 1.63 0.46 -11.49
C ASN A 110 0.58 -0.28 -12.35
N GLU A 111 0.40 -1.59 -12.14
CA GLU A 111 -0.64 -2.35 -12.87
C GLU A 111 -2.06 -1.93 -12.46
N LEU A 112 -2.27 -1.52 -11.20
CA LEU A 112 -3.53 -0.90 -10.78
C LEU A 112 -3.72 0.48 -11.42
N TYR A 113 -2.67 1.31 -11.46
CA TYR A 113 -2.69 2.62 -12.11
C TYR A 113 -3.03 2.50 -13.60
N LYS A 114 -2.40 1.58 -14.34
CA LYS A 114 -2.69 1.35 -15.77
C LYS A 114 -4.13 0.94 -16.04
N LYS A 115 -4.80 0.27 -15.09
CA LYS A 115 -6.22 -0.08 -15.20
C LYS A 115 -7.15 1.12 -15.00
N VAL A 116 -6.64 2.25 -14.54
CA VAL A 116 -7.40 3.49 -14.34
C VAL A 116 -7.00 4.55 -15.36
N CYS A 117 -5.73 4.58 -15.75
CA CYS A 117 -5.18 5.47 -16.77
C CYS A 117 -5.87 5.23 -18.13
N ASN A 118 -6.21 6.31 -18.83
CA ASN A 118 -6.96 6.29 -20.09
C ASN A 118 -8.35 5.64 -20.02
N GLU A 119 -8.86 5.30 -18.82
CA GLU A 119 -10.25 4.91 -18.64
C GLU A 119 -11.08 6.13 -18.23
N ARG A 120 -12.29 6.24 -18.78
CA ARG A 120 -13.25 7.26 -18.38
C ARG A 120 -13.68 7.02 -16.94
N ILE A 121 -13.41 7.99 -16.07
CA ILE A 121 -13.84 7.93 -14.68
C ILE A 121 -15.33 8.29 -14.59
N VAL A 122 -16.12 7.31 -14.18
CA VAL A 122 -17.51 7.50 -13.75
C VAL A 122 -17.50 7.68 -12.23
N LEU A 123 -18.01 8.82 -11.76
CA LEU A 123 -18.10 9.12 -10.34
C LEU A 123 -19.00 8.10 -9.63
N SER A 124 -18.86 8.00 -8.30
CA SER A 124 -19.67 7.16 -7.40
C SER A 124 -19.66 5.62 -7.63
N SER A 125 -18.85 5.09 -8.53
CA SER A 125 -18.82 3.62 -8.77
C SER A 125 -17.55 3.06 -9.42
N ASN A 126 -16.52 3.88 -9.65
CA ASN A 126 -15.29 3.38 -10.27
C ASN A 126 -14.46 2.57 -9.26
N LEU A 127 -14.83 1.29 -9.10
CA LEU A 127 -14.16 0.34 -8.21
C LEU A 127 -12.67 0.18 -8.52
N LYS A 128 -12.24 0.37 -9.77
CA LYS A 128 -10.82 0.31 -10.13
C LYS A 128 -10.08 1.53 -9.56
N LEU A 129 -10.65 2.72 -9.71
CA LEU A 129 -10.11 3.94 -9.12
C LEU A 129 -10.04 3.83 -7.60
N LEU A 130 -11.13 3.39 -6.94
CA LEU A 130 -11.15 3.25 -5.49
C LEU A 130 -10.11 2.27 -4.98
N LYS A 131 -10.00 1.08 -5.60
CA LYS A 131 -8.95 0.10 -5.25
C LYS A 131 -7.53 0.66 -5.44
N TYR A 132 -7.34 1.42 -6.51
CA TYR A 132 -6.06 2.08 -6.77
C TYR A 132 -5.75 3.12 -5.68
N LEU A 133 -6.70 3.99 -5.34
CA LEU A 133 -6.54 5.01 -4.30
C LEU A 133 -6.35 4.40 -2.90
N GLU A 134 -7.10 3.35 -2.57
CA GLU A 134 -6.93 2.57 -1.34
C GLU A 134 -5.50 2.02 -1.25
N PHE A 135 -5.03 1.36 -2.31
CA PHE A 135 -3.68 0.81 -2.36
C PHE A 135 -2.60 1.89 -2.19
N SER A 136 -2.77 3.03 -2.87
CA SER A 136 -1.81 4.12 -2.87
C SER A 136 -1.76 4.87 -1.51
N LEU A 137 -2.91 5.05 -0.85
CA LEU A 137 -3.05 5.99 0.27
C LEU A 137 -3.25 5.37 1.66
N LEU A 138 -3.79 4.15 1.84
CA LEU A 138 -4.25 3.67 3.16
C LEU A 138 -3.16 3.64 4.25
N ASN A 139 -2.06 2.90 4.07
CA ASN A 139 -0.99 2.83 5.08
C ASN A 139 0.00 4.01 5.03
N ARG A 140 -0.47 5.23 4.73
CA ARG A 140 0.35 6.43 4.93
C ARG A 140 0.12 6.89 6.37
N ASP A 141 1.16 6.89 7.18
CA ASP A 141 1.11 7.33 8.59
C ASP A 141 0.84 8.84 8.73
N ILE A 142 0.98 9.56 7.62
CA ILE A 142 0.66 10.96 7.48
C ILE A 142 -0.53 11.12 6.52
N GLU A 143 -1.29 12.18 6.71
CA GLU A 143 -2.28 12.63 5.73
C GLU A 143 -1.56 13.08 4.46
N VAL A 144 -2.01 12.57 3.31
CA VAL A 144 -1.50 12.86 1.98
C VAL A 144 -2.64 13.39 1.15
N PHE A 145 -2.46 14.58 0.58
CA PHE A 145 -3.43 15.17 -0.34
C PHE A 145 -2.98 14.94 -1.79
N LYS A 146 -3.71 14.07 -2.48
CA LYS A 146 -3.51 13.69 -3.88
C LYS A 146 -4.55 14.38 -4.76
N VAL A 147 -4.14 14.72 -5.98
CA VAL A 147 -5.00 15.34 -6.98
C VAL A 147 -4.94 14.53 -8.27
N LEU A 148 -6.10 14.21 -8.82
CA LEU A 148 -6.26 13.57 -10.12
C LEU A 148 -6.69 14.62 -11.15
N PHE A 149 -5.91 14.77 -12.21
CA PHE A 149 -6.14 15.70 -13.31
C PHE A 149 -6.80 14.96 -14.48
N LEU A 150 -7.93 15.49 -14.96
CA LEU A 150 -8.79 14.81 -15.94
C LEU A 150 -9.00 15.64 -17.20
N ASN A 151 -9.17 14.97 -18.34
CA ASN A 151 -9.57 15.62 -19.59
C ASN A 151 -11.09 15.90 -19.64
N THR A 152 -11.60 16.40 -20.78
CA THR A 152 -13.03 16.68 -20.96
C THR A 152 -13.91 15.44 -20.92
N GLN A 153 -13.37 14.27 -21.26
CA GLN A 153 -14.03 12.97 -21.19
C GLN A 153 -13.99 12.35 -19.78
N ASN A 154 -13.38 13.02 -18.79
CA ASN A 154 -13.11 12.53 -17.43
C ASN A 154 -12.11 11.35 -17.40
N GLU A 155 -11.17 11.28 -18.34
CA GLU A 155 -10.09 10.29 -18.32
C GLU A 155 -8.87 10.86 -17.57
N LEU A 156 -8.16 10.00 -16.84
CA LEU A 156 -6.99 10.38 -16.07
C LEU A 156 -5.83 10.79 -16.96
N LEU A 157 -5.44 12.07 -16.87
CA LEU A 157 -4.25 12.62 -17.52
C LEU A 157 -3.01 12.41 -16.64
N LYS A 158 -3.13 12.78 -15.36
CA LYS A 158 -2.03 12.76 -14.41
C LYS A 158 -2.56 12.70 -12.98
N GLU A 159 -1.71 12.27 -12.07
CA GLU A 159 -1.91 12.46 -10.63
C GLU A 159 -0.67 13.04 -9.96
N GLU A 160 -0.88 13.75 -8.84
CA GLU A 160 0.20 14.23 -7.98
C GLU A 160 -0.19 14.21 -6.49
N GLU A 161 0.77 13.87 -5.63
CA GLU A 161 0.70 14.10 -4.18
C GLU A 161 1.25 15.50 -3.89
N LEU A 162 0.38 16.43 -3.49
CA LEU A 162 0.73 17.86 -3.36
C LEU A 162 1.03 18.30 -1.92
N PHE A 163 0.46 17.62 -0.91
CA PHE A 163 0.62 18.00 0.49
C PHE A 163 0.74 16.78 1.40
N PHE A 164 1.48 16.94 2.51
CA PHE A 164 1.83 15.89 3.46
C PHE A 164 1.70 16.40 4.91
N GLY A 165 1.14 15.59 5.81
CA GLY A 165 1.02 15.89 7.24
C GLY A 165 -0.33 16.48 7.64
N THR A 166 -0.50 16.85 8.92
CA THR A 166 -1.68 17.56 9.43
C THR A 166 -1.68 18.94 8.79
N ILE A 167 -2.30 19.03 7.62
CA ILE A 167 -2.29 20.22 6.80
C ILE A 167 -2.87 21.34 7.68
N ASP A 168 -2.09 22.38 7.94
CA ASP A 168 -2.66 23.67 8.27
C ASP A 168 -3.38 24.12 6.98
N ARG A 169 -4.63 23.66 6.83
CA ARG A 169 -5.46 23.67 5.60
C ARG A 169 -5.75 25.08 5.08
N SER A 170 -5.22 26.08 5.76
CA SER A 170 -5.15 27.48 5.34
C SER A 170 -4.23 27.72 4.12
N THR A 171 -3.28 26.82 3.84
CA THR A 171 -2.28 26.98 2.75
C THR A 171 -2.12 25.73 1.88
N VAL A 172 -3.22 25.09 1.45
CA VAL A 172 -3.18 24.52 0.10
C VAL A 172 -2.81 25.69 -0.81
N TYR A 173 -1.61 25.66 -1.40
CA TYR A 173 -1.22 26.69 -2.34
C TYR A 173 -2.08 26.50 -3.59
N ILE A 174 -3.29 27.07 -3.56
CA ILE A 174 -4.25 27.05 -4.67
C ILE A 174 -3.56 27.46 -5.97
N ARG A 175 -2.59 28.38 -5.87
CA ARG A 175 -1.71 28.77 -6.97
C ARG A 175 -0.93 27.59 -7.57
N GLU A 176 -0.32 26.73 -6.76
CA GLU A 176 0.41 25.55 -7.27
C GLU A 176 -0.56 24.55 -7.89
N LEU A 177 -1.73 24.34 -7.27
CA LEU A 177 -2.77 23.49 -7.84
C LEU A 177 -3.27 24.01 -9.19
N VAL A 178 -3.53 25.32 -9.32
CA VAL A 178 -3.92 25.96 -10.58
C VAL A 178 -2.80 25.86 -11.62
N LYS A 179 -1.54 26.07 -11.25
CA LYS A 179 -0.41 25.85 -12.18
C LYS A 179 -0.41 24.44 -12.74
N LYS A 180 -0.62 23.42 -11.91
CA LYS A 180 -0.68 22.00 -12.34
C LYS A 180 -1.87 21.69 -13.22
N ILE A 181 -3.04 22.25 -12.89
CA ILE A 181 -4.24 22.15 -13.74
C ILE A 181 -3.95 22.67 -15.15
N LEU A 182 -3.29 23.83 -15.25
CA LEU A 182 -2.93 24.44 -16.53
C LEU A 182 -1.79 23.67 -17.23
N GLU A 183 -0.77 23.22 -16.50
CA GLU A 183 0.35 22.41 -17.01
C GLU A 183 -0.17 21.13 -17.71
N TYR A 184 -1.15 20.46 -17.10
CA TYR A 184 -1.74 19.23 -17.63
C TYR A 184 -2.91 19.46 -18.58
N ASN A 185 -3.28 20.71 -18.88
CA ASN A 185 -4.47 21.06 -19.65
C ASN A 185 -5.74 20.35 -19.13
N ALA A 186 -5.83 20.21 -17.80
CA ALA A 186 -6.95 19.52 -17.17
C ALA A 186 -8.24 20.32 -17.37
N LYS A 187 -9.36 19.59 -17.44
CA LYS A 187 -10.74 20.12 -17.53
C LYS A 187 -11.63 19.59 -16.42
N GLY A 188 -11.08 18.72 -15.57
CA GLY A 188 -11.69 18.20 -14.38
C GLY A 188 -10.62 17.83 -13.35
N VAL A 189 -11.00 17.89 -12.08
CA VAL A 189 -10.13 17.53 -10.95
C VAL A 189 -10.93 16.66 -9.99
N ILE A 190 -10.29 15.61 -9.46
CA ILE A 190 -10.74 14.91 -8.24
C ILE A 190 -9.70 15.13 -7.16
N LEU A 191 -10.13 15.63 -6.01
CA LEU A 191 -9.30 15.78 -4.83
C LEU A 191 -9.38 14.49 -4.01
N VAL A 192 -8.28 14.04 -3.43
CA VAL A 192 -8.24 12.84 -2.60
C VAL A 192 -7.34 13.07 -1.41
N HIS A 193 -7.74 12.68 -0.22
CA HIS A 193 -6.81 12.55 0.90
C HIS A 193 -7.11 11.33 1.76
N ASN A 194 -6.11 10.84 2.50
CA ASN A 194 -6.34 9.80 3.50
C ASN A 194 -6.50 10.38 4.90
N HIS A 195 -7.27 9.68 5.73
CA HIS A 195 -7.29 9.88 7.16
C HIS A 195 -6.58 8.72 7.86
N PRO A 196 -5.33 8.89 8.33
CA PRO A 196 -4.62 7.87 9.11
C PRO A 196 -5.37 7.45 10.39
N SER A 197 -6.24 8.33 10.92
CA SER A 197 -7.11 8.04 12.06
C SER A 197 -8.22 7.02 11.77
N GLY A 198 -8.45 6.67 10.50
CA GLY A 198 -9.53 5.79 10.08
C GLY A 198 -10.91 6.45 10.00
N SER A 199 -11.05 7.73 10.37
CA SER A 199 -12.34 8.45 10.26
C SER A 199 -12.71 8.70 8.80
N LEU A 200 -13.94 8.40 8.41
CA LEU A 200 -14.50 8.82 7.11
C LEU A 200 -15.21 10.17 7.18
N LYS A 201 -15.37 10.73 8.39
CA LYS A 201 -16.05 12.01 8.56
C LYS A 201 -15.11 13.14 8.10
N PRO A 202 -15.52 14.00 7.14
CA PRO A 202 -14.76 15.19 6.79
C PRO A 202 -14.71 16.14 7.98
N SER A 203 -13.58 16.81 8.18
CA SER A 203 -13.50 17.88 9.16
C SER A 203 -13.97 19.21 8.57
N GLU A 204 -14.22 20.20 9.43
CA GLU A 204 -14.63 21.55 8.98
C GLU A 204 -13.64 22.17 8.00
N SER A 205 -12.34 21.90 8.17
CA SER A 205 -11.31 22.41 7.29
C SER A 205 -11.28 21.70 5.93
N ASP A 206 -11.71 20.44 5.83
CA ASP A 206 -11.94 19.79 4.52
C ASP A 206 -13.06 20.49 3.78
N ILE A 207 -14.17 20.75 4.48
CA ILE A 207 -15.36 21.37 3.91
C ILE A 207 -15.04 22.79 3.41
N LEU A 208 -14.38 23.59 4.23
CA LEU A 208 -13.97 24.94 3.86
C LEU A 208 -13.01 24.95 2.68
N LEU A 209 -12.00 24.06 2.68
CA LEU A 209 -11.06 23.93 1.58
C LEU A 209 -11.76 23.52 0.28
N THR A 210 -12.64 22.53 0.34
CA THR A 210 -13.38 22.01 -0.82
C THR A 210 -14.23 23.10 -1.46
N ARG A 211 -14.98 23.86 -0.63
CA ARG A 211 -15.79 24.99 -1.11
C ARG A 211 -14.94 26.08 -1.77
N LYS A 212 -13.83 26.45 -1.13
CA LYS A 212 -12.90 27.45 -1.67
C LYS A 212 -12.29 27.00 -3.00
N LEU A 213 -11.90 25.73 -3.12
CA LEU A 213 -11.37 25.18 -4.37
C LEU A 213 -12.43 25.10 -5.46
N LYS A 214 -13.68 24.72 -5.11
CA LYS A 214 -14.81 24.72 -6.03
C LYS A 214 -15.00 26.11 -6.66
N GLU A 215 -15.10 27.14 -5.85
CA GLU A 215 -15.26 28.53 -6.32
C GLU A 215 -14.09 28.95 -7.24
N VAL A 216 -12.85 28.66 -6.85
CA VAL A 216 -11.69 29.01 -7.67
C VAL A 216 -11.71 28.27 -9.01
N PHE A 217 -12.01 26.97 -9.00
CA PHE A 217 -12.03 26.15 -10.21
C PHE A 217 -13.15 26.58 -11.16
N GLU A 218 -14.33 26.91 -10.64
CA GLU A 218 -15.44 27.45 -11.44
C GLU A 218 -15.05 28.76 -12.16
N ASN A 219 -14.31 29.66 -11.48
CA ASN A 219 -13.82 30.90 -12.09
C ASN A 219 -12.82 30.71 -13.24
N ILE A 220 -12.19 29.55 -13.34
CA ILE A 220 -11.25 29.20 -14.42
C ILE A 220 -11.78 28.07 -15.32
N GLU A 221 -13.09 27.80 -15.27
CA GLU A 221 -13.78 26.79 -16.09
C GLU A 221 -13.25 25.35 -15.89
N ILE A 222 -12.88 25.03 -14.66
CA ILE A 222 -12.42 23.69 -14.26
C ILE A 222 -13.48 23.06 -13.35
N ARG A 223 -13.83 21.81 -13.64
CA ARG A 223 -14.81 21.08 -12.83
C ARG A 223 -14.11 20.43 -11.65
N LEU A 224 -14.53 20.73 -10.42
CA LEU A 224 -14.28 19.86 -9.28
C LEU A 224 -15.29 18.71 -9.36
N LEU A 225 -14.84 17.52 -9.74
CA LEU A 225 -15.73 16.37 -9.92
C LEU A 225 -16.10 15.73 -8.59
N ASP A 226 -15.13 15.59 -7.69
CA ASP A 226 -15.35 15.06 -6.34
C ASP A 226 -14.19 15.42 -5.42
N HIS A 227 -14.41 15.22 -4.12
CA HIS A 227 -13.38 15.14 -3.11
C HIS A 227 -13.57 13.84 -2.32
N LEU A 228 -12.57 12.95 -2.37
CA LEU A 228 -12.60 11.65 -1.74
C LEU A 228 -11.75 11.62 -0.47
N ILE A 229 -12.31 11.07 0.60
CA ILE A 229 -11.56 10.68 1.80
C ILE A 229 -11.37 9.17 1.75
N ILE A 230 -10.13 8.71 1.89
CA ILE A 230 -9.77 7.28 1.91
C ILE A 230 -9.36 6.88 3.33
N SER A 231 -9.93 5.82 3.88
CA SER A 231 -9.56 5.28 5.19
C SER A 231 -9.73 3.77 5.25
N GLU A 232 -9.17 3.11 6.27
CA GLU A 232 -9.29 1.64 6.41
C GLU A 232 -10.75 1.16 6.48
N LYS A 233 -11.69 2.06 6.82
CA LYS A 233 -13.13 1.76 6.88
C LYS A 233 -13.85 1.91 5.54
N GLY A 234 -13.16 2.37 4.50
CA GLY A 234 -13.70 2.59 3.16
C GLY A 234 -13.35 3.96 2.60
N HIS A 235 -14.32 4.60 1.96
CA HIS A 235 -14.15 5.96 1.43
C HIS A 235 -15.39 6.81 1.68
N PHE A 236 -15.21 8.13 1.64
CA PHE A 236 -16.28 9.11 1.65
C PHE A 236 -16.15 10.02 0.44
N SER A 237 -17.25 10.22 -0.29
CA SER A 237 -17.36 11.15 -1.40
C SER A 237 -18.09 12.41 -0.95
N PHE A 238 -17.50 13.58 -1.20
CA PHE A 238 -18.15 14.87 -0.94
C PHE A 238 -19.36 15.08 -1.84
N LEU A 239 -19.32 14.55 -3.07
CA LEU A 239 -20.45 14.57 -3.99
C LEU A 239 -21.61 13.70 -3.48
N GLU A 240 -21.36 12.44 -3.12
CA GLU A 240 -22.41 11.55 -2.59
C GLU A 240 -22.93 12.01 -1.23
N GLY A 241 -22.07 12.60 -0.41
CA GLY A 241 -22.41 13.17 0.88
C GLY A 241 -23.18 14.50 0.80
N GLY A 242 -23.41 15.05 -0.39
CA GLY A 242 -24.16 16.29 -0.59
C GLY A 242 -23.45 17.56 -0.12
N ILE A 243 -22.12 17.53 -0.02
CA ILE A 243 -21.29 18.68 0.39
C ILE A 243 -20.84 19.48 -0.86
N LEU A 244 -20.57 18.78 -1.96
CA LEU A 244 -20.23 19.33 -3.27
C LEU A 244 -21.48 19.47 -4.15
#